data_AF-A0A2N2L959-F1
#
_entry.id   AF-A0A2N2L959-F1
#
_cell.length_a   1.000
_cell.length_b   1.000
_cell.length_c   1.000
_cell.angle_alpha   90.00
_cell.angle_beta   90.00
_cell.angle_gamma   90.00
#
_symmetry.space_group_name_H-M   'P 1'
#
loop_
_entity.id
_entity.type
_entity.pdbx_description
1 polymer ?
#
loop_
_entity_poly.entity_id
_entity_poly.type
_entity_poly.pdbx_seq_one_letter_code
_entity_poly.pdbx_strand_id
1 'polypeptide(L)'
;MINVSILAKLESANPGGSIKDRTALFMIESAEKRGDLNHDKIILEATSGNTGIGLAMIAAAKGYRLCLTMSEAASEERKKILRALGAELHFTPASLGTDGAIEEAYRMLREDLGKYFGTDQFNNEDNIAAHYFGTAQEIWDQTGGQVTMVISTLGTTGT
;
A
#
# COMPACT_ATOMS: atom_id res chain seq x y z
N MET A 1 -17.79 30.48 25.77
CA MET A 1 -16.84 30.20 24.68
C MET A 1 -17.05 28.76 24.24
N ILE A 2 -17.22 28.51 22.94
CA ILE A 2 -17.23 27.13 22.42
C ILE A 2 -15.76 26.67 22.40
N ASN A 3 -15.46 25.59 23.10
CA ASN A 3 -14.12 25.00 23.13
C ASN A 3 -14.06 23.88 22.09
N VAL A 4 -13.17 24.00 21.09
CA VAL A 4 -13.00 23.01 20.03
C VAL A 4 -11.62 22.37 20.21
N SER A 5 -11.59 21.04 20.30
CA SER A 5 -10.34 20.28 20.35
C SER A 5 -9.97 19.80 18.95
N ILE A 6 -8.73 20.08 18.53
CA ILE A 6 -8.17 19.59 17.27
C ILE A 6 -7.04 18.63 17.61
N LEU A 7 -7.15 17.39 17.15
CA LEU A 7 -6.17 16.33 17.37
C LEU A 7 -5.56 15.89 16.04
N ALA A 8 -4.34 15.36 16.08
CA ALA A 8 -3.65 14.81 14.92
C ALA A 8 -3.27 13.35 15.17
N LYS A 9 -3.58 12.47 14.20
CA LYS A 9 -3.14 11.08 14.21
C LYS A 9 -1.87 10.93 13.37
N LEU A 10 -0.74 10.70 14.04
CA LEU A 10 0.59 10.71 13.40
C LEU A 10 0.91 9.36 12.73
N GLU A 11 0.41 9.17 11.53
CA GLU A 11 0.66 7.95 10.74
C GLU A 11 2.08 7.85 10.16
N SER A 12 2.91 8.88 10.36
CA SER A 12 4.35 8.82 10.10
C SER A 12 5.13 7.97 11.11
N ALA A 13 4.51 7.62 12.23
CA ALA A 13 5.12 6.77 13.26
C ALA A 13 5.10 5.27 12.92
N ASN A 14 4.48 4.86 11.82
CA ASN A 14 4.56 3.49 11.33
C ASN A 14 5.99 3.16 10.80
N PRO A 15 6.42 1.88 10.76
CA PRO A 15 7.83 1.52 10.50
C PRO A 15 8.41 1.99 9.15
N GLY A 16 7.61 1.96 8.08
CA GLY A 16 7.89 2.48 6.75
C GLY A 16 7.61 3.98 6.62
N GLY A 17 7.23 4.63 7.72
CA GLY A 17 7.10 6.09 7.83
C GLY A 17 5.77 6.64 7.31
N SER A 18 4.76 5.80 7.09
CA SER A 18 3.47 6.28 6.57
C SER A 18 2.29 5.37 6.89
N ILE A 19 1.08 5.91 6.66
CA ILE A 19 -0.18 5.17 6.75
C ILE A 19 -0.25 3.92 5.86
N LYS A 20 0.53 3.86 4.77
CA LYS A 20 0.45 2.78 3.78
C LYS A 20 1.00 1.45 4.27
N ASP A 21 1.75 1.46 5.37
CA ASP A 21 2.20 0.24 6.03
C ASP A 21 1.01 -0.61 6.48
N ARG A 22 -0.07 0.04 6.95
CA ARG A 22 -1.31 -0.64 7.37
C ARG A 22 -1.98 -1.35 6.21
N THR A 23 -2.21 -0.60 5.13
CA THR A 23 -2.83 -1.11 3.89
C THR A 23 -2.02 -2.27 3.32
N ALA A 24 -0.70 -2.11 3.21
CA ALA A 24 0.19 -3.15 2.70
C ALA A 24 0.14 -4.42 3.55
N LEU A 25 0.16 -4.29 4.88
CA LEU A 25 0.10 -5.44 5.78
C LEU A 25 -1.24 -6.17 5.66
N PHE A 26 -2.35 -5.44 5.69
CA PHE A 26 -3.68 -6.02 5.58
C PHE A 26 -3.90 -6.72 4.24
N MET A 27 -3.52 -6.09 3.11
CA MET A 27 -3.66 -6.73 1.79
C MET A 27 -2.87 -8.04 1.71
N ILE A 28 -1.66 -8.08 2.29
CA ILE A 28 -0.81 -9.29 2.31
C ILE A 28 -1.40 -10.36 3.23
N GLU A 29 -1.68 -10.04 4.49
CA GLU A 29 -2.16 -11.02 5.47
C GLU A 29 -3.56 -11.55 5.14
N SER A 30 -4.44 -10.71 4.60
CA SER A 30 -5.76 -11.15 4.16
C SER A 30 -5.66 -12.07 2.95
N ALA A 31 -4.78 -11.77 1.98
CA ALA A 31 -4.54 -12.64 0.84
C ALA A 31 -3.92 -13.98 1.26
N GLU A 32 -3.03 -14.00 2.25
CA GLU A 32 -2.52 -15.22 2.87
C GLU A 32 -3.66 -16.05 3.49
N LYS A 33 -4.53 -15.41 4.28
CA LYS A 33 -5.67 -16.08 4.94
C LYS A 33 -6.67 -16.67 3.94
N ARG A 34 -6.89 -16.00 2.80
CA ARG A 34 -7.75 -16.49 1.71
C ARG A 34 -7.08 -17.54 0.83
N GLY A 35 -5.75 -17.66 0.87
CA GLY A 35 -4.97 -18.54 0.00
C GLY A 35 -4.66 -17.94 -1.38
N ASP A 36 -4.95 -16.66 -1.59
CA ASP A 36 -4.68 -15.96 -2.86
C ASP A 36 -3.18 -15.71 -3.08
N LEU A 37 -2.43 -15.57 -1.97
CA LEU A 37 -0.99 -15.34 -1.90
C LEU A 37 -0.28 -16.50 -1.19
N ASN A 38 0.77 -17.02 -1.82
CA ASN A 38 1.71 -17.97 -1.26
C ASN A 38 3.12 -17.70 -1.84
N HIS A 39 4.15 -18.44 -1.38
CA HIS A 39 5.54 -18.18 -1.78
C HIS A 39 5.87 -18.58 -3.23
N ASP A 40 5.01 -19.31 -3.93
CA ASP A 40 5.17 -19.58 -5.36
C ASP A 40 4.83 -18.35 -6.20
N LYS A 41 4.03 -17.43 -5.64
CA LYS A 41 3.62 -16.18 -6.28
C LYS A 41 4.57 -15.01 -6.01
N ILE A 42 4.44 -13.98 -6.83
CA ILE A 42 5.11 -12.69 -6.70
C ILE A 42 4.05 -11.62 -6.44
N ILE A 43 4.25 -10.79 -5.40
CA ILE A 43 3.39 -9.63 -5.15
C ILE A 43 3.61 -8.61 -6.27
N LEU A 44 2.54 -8.07 -6.84
CA LEU A 44 2.59 -7.11 -7.94
C LEU A 44 1.76 -5.86 -7.61
N GLU A 45 2.35 -4.69 -7.74
CA GLU A 45 1.68 -3.39 -7.54
C GLU A 45 2.23 -2.33 -8.49
N ALA A 46 1.37 -1.44 -8.96
CA ALA A 46 1.74 -0.26 -9.74
C ALA A 46 1.93 0.95 -8.82
N THR A 47 3.14 1.15 -8.35
CA THR A 47 3.42 2.28 -7.46
C THR A 47 4.90 2.63 -7.34
N SER A 48 5.19 3.94 -7.29
CA SER A 48 6.46 4.50 -6.81
C SER A 48 6.30 5.24 -5.46
N GLY A 49 5.14 5.13 -4.82
CA GLY A 49 4.79 5.88 -3.63
C GLY A 49 5.06 5.13 -2.33
N ASN A 50 4.40 5.59 -1.26
CA ASN A 50 4.54 4.98 0.06
C ASN A 50 3.99 3.55 0.13
N THR A 51 3.00 3.19 -0.68
CA THR A 51 2.51 1.81 -0.81
C THR A 51 3.63 0.87 -1.24
N GLY A 52 4.49 1.30 -2.17
CA GLY A 52 5.64 0.51 -2.60
C GLY A 52 6.64 0.27 -1.48
N ILE A 53 6.88 1.27 -0.62
CA ILE A 53 7.77 1.12 0.55
C ILE A 53 7.16 0.15 1.56
N GLY A 54 5.88 0.33 1.91
CA GLY A 54 5.18 -0.56 2.84
C GLY A 54 5.20 -2.01 2.35
N LEU A 55 4.84 -2.24 1.09
CA LEU A 55 4.89 -3.57 0.46
C LEU A 55 6.30 -4.14 0.45
N ALA A 56 7.33 -3.35 0.09
CA ALA A 56 8.71 -3.84 0.04
C ALA A 56 9.22 -4.26 1.42
N MET A 57 8.96 -3.46 2.45
CA MET A 57 9.32 -3.78 3.82
C MET A 57 8.63 -5.06 4.32
N ILE A 58 7.33 -5.21 4.07
CA ILE A 58 6.55 -6.36 4.55
C ILE A 58 6.87 -7.62 3.74
N ALA A 59 7.05 -7.50 2.42
CA ALA A 59 7.49 -8.60 1.57
C ALA A 59 8.87 -9.12 2.00
N ALA A 60 9.81 -8.22 2.28
CA ALA A 60 11.13 -8.59 2.80
C ALA A 60 11.04 -9.28 4.16
N ALA A 61 10.21 -8.77 5.09
CA ALA A 61 10.02 -9.35 6.41
C ALA A 61 9.37 -10.74 6.38
N LYS A 62 8.44 -10.96 5.44
CA LYS A 62 7.69 -12.23 5.32
C LYS A 62 8.29 -13.20 4.30
N GLY A 63 9.31 -12.82 3.54
CA GLY A 63 9.96 -13.68 2.54
C GLY A 63 9.20 -13.82 1.22
N TYR A 64 8.47 -12.79 0.79
CA TYR A 64 7.85 -12.73 -0.53
C TYR A 64 8.75 -12.03 -1.55
N ARG A 65 8.61 -12.45 -2.81
CA ARG A 65 9.09 -11.66 -3.94
C ARG A 65 8.09 -10.54 -4.22
N LEU A 66 8.61 -9.36 -4.52
CA LEU A 66 7.82 -8.18 -4.87
C LEU A 66 8.29 -7.61 -6.20
N CYS A 67 7.34 -7.41 -7.12
CA CYS A 67 7.54 -6.66 -8.35
C CYS A 67 6.71 -5.38 -8.31
N LEU A 68 7.34 -4.24 -8.57
CA LEU A 68 6.68 -2.95 -8.65
C LEU A 68 6.76 -2.41 -10.08
N THR A 69 5.61 -2.19 -10.72
CA THR A 69 5.57 -1.42 -11.96
C THR A 69 5.56 0.07 -11.63
N MET A 70 6.40 0.85 -12.31
CA MET A 70 6.43 2.29 -12.13
C MET A 70 6.97 3.02 -13.35
N SER A 71 6.59 4.28 -13.51
CA SER A 71 7.14 5.13 -14.55
C SER A 71 8.65 5.35 -14.37
N GLU A 72 9.40 5.38 -15.47
CA GLU A 72 10.81 5.78 -15.48
C GLU A 72 11.05 7.16 -14.86
N ALA A 73 10.04 8.04 -14.87
CA ALA A 73 10.07 9.37 -14.26
C ALA A 73 10.12 9.36 -12.73
N ALA A 74 9.91 8.21 -12.08
CA ALA A 74 10.11 8.07 -10.64
C ALA A 74 11.54 8.46 -10.24
N SER A 75 11.70 9.07 -9.05
CA SER A 75 13.00 9.57 -8.62
C SER A 75 14.01 8.43 -8.39
N GLU A 76 15.29 8.71 -8.62
CA GLU A 76 16.36 7.73 -8.41
C GLU A 76 16.50 7.33 -6.93
N GLU A 77 16.25 8.26 -5.99
CA GLU A 77 16.24 7.98 -4.56
C GLU A 77 15.19 6.93 -4.23
N ARG A 78 13.99 7.07 -4.81
CA ARG A 78 12.89 6.13 -4.59
C ARG A 78 13.22 4.75 -5.16
N LYS A 79 13.75 4.68 -6.38
CA LYS A 79 14.20 3.43 -7.00
C LYS A 79 15.27 2.73 -6.16
N LYS A 80 16.24 3.49 -5.61
CA LYS A 80 17.29 2.95 -4.74
C LYS A 80 16.73 2.37 -3.44
N ILE A 81 15.81 3.07 -2.78
CA ILE A 81 15.17 2.59 -1.54
C ILE A 81 14.44 1.26 -1.81
N LEU A 82 13.63 1.19 -2.87
CA LEU A 82 12.83 0.00 -3.18
C LEU A 82 13.72 -1.20 -3.54
N ARG A 83 14.79 -0.99 -4.34
CA ARG A 83 15.77 -2.04 -4.63
C ARG A 83 16.52 -2.50 -3.39
N ALA A 84 16.88 -1.59 -2.49
CA ALA A 84 17.56 -1.94 -1.24
C ALA A 84 16.67 -2.81 -0.32
N LEU A 85 15.35 -2.66 -0.42
CA LEU A 85 14.35 -3.50 0.25
C LEU A 85 14.04 -4.81 -0.53
N GLY A 86 14.75 -5.08 -1.63
CA GLY A 86 14.61 -6.33 -2.40
C GLY A 86 13.48 -6.34 -3.44
N ALA A 87 12.88 -5.19 -3.76
CA ALA A 87 11.86 -5.11 -4.80
C ALA A 87 12.46 -5.20 -6.21
N GLU A 88 11.86 -6.03 -7.06
CA GLU A 88 12.07 -6.01 -8.51
C GLU A 88 11.32 -4.82 -9.10
N LEU A 89 12.00 -3.98 -9.90
CA LEU A 89 11.38 -2.80 -10.49
C LEU A 89 11.16 -3.03 -11.99
N HIS A 90 9.91 -2.91 -12.42
CA HIS A 90 9.52 -2.96 -13.81
C HIS A 90 9.15 -1.55 -14.29
N PHE A 91 9.87 -1.03 -15.28
CA PHE A 91 9.71 0.36 -15.71
C PHE A 91 8.78 0.50 -16.90
N THR A 92 7.92 1.51 -16.86
CA THR A 92 7.10 1.95 -18.00
C THR A 92 7.57 3.31 -18.51
N PRO A 93 7.37 3.63 -19.80
CA PRO A 93 7.79 4.90 -20.38
C PRO A 93 7.32 6.12 -19.57
N ALA A 94 8.22 7.09 -19.38
CA ALA A 94 7.94 8.31 -18.63
C ALA A 94 6.67 9.05 -19.11
N SER A 95 6.40 9.04 -20.42
CA SER A 95 5.25 9.70 -21.04
C SER A 95 3.89 9.11 -20.66
N LEU A 96 3.85 7.86 -20.15
CA LEU A 96 2.61 7.21 -19.74
C LEU A 96 2.29 7.42 -18.25
N GLY A 97 3.22 7.99 -17.49
CA GLY A 97 3.03 8.29 -16.07
C GLY A 97 2.58 7.08 -15.24
N THR A 98 1.77 7.35 -14.22
CA THR A 98 1.22 6.32 -13.31
C THR A 98 0.23 5.42 -14.03
N ASP A 99 -0.62 5.96 -14.90
CA ASP A 99 -1.65 5.19 -15.61
C ASP A 99 -1.03 4.08 -16.46
N GLY A 100 0.09 4.36 -17.14
CA GLY A 100 0.84 3.35 -17.88
C GLY A 100 1.40 2.25 -16.98
N ALA A 101 1.84 2.57 -15.76
CA ALA A 101 2.31 1.58 -14.80
C ALA A 101 1.18 0.68 -14.29
N ILE A 102 -0.01 1.25 -14.08
CA ILE A 102 -1.22 0.52 -13.67
C ILE A 102 -1.65 -0.45 -14.78
N GLU A 103 -1.76 0.05 -16.02
CA GLU A 103 -2.13 -0.81 -17.16
C GLU A 103 -1.11 -1.93 -17.40
N GLU A 104 0.17 -1.66 -17.18
CA GLU A 104 1.22 -2.66 -17.27
C GLU A 104 1.08 -3.74 -16.18
N ALA A 105 0.80 -3.37 -14.93
CA ALA A 105 0.52 -4.35 -13.87
C ALA A 105 -0.69 -5.22 -14.23
N TYR A 106 -1.78 -4.63 -14.74
CA TYR A 106 -2.93 -5.40 -15.19
C TYR A 106 -2.62 -6.30 -16.38
N ARG A 107 -1.79 -5.86 -17.33
CA ARG A 107 -1.31 -6.70 -18.44
C ARG A 107 -0.55 -7.91 -17.91
N MET A 108 0.41 -7.69 -17.00
CA MET A 108 1.19 -8.77 -16.37
C MET A 108 0.31 -9.76 -15.59
N LEU A 109 -0.70 -9.27 -14.87
CA LEU A 109 -1.68 -10.13 -14.18
C LEU A 109 -2.47 -11.01 -15.15
N ARG A 110 -2.93 -10.44 -16.28
CA ARG A 110 -3.72 -11.16 -17.30
C ARG A 110 -2.90 -12.21 -18.04
N GLU A 111 -1.63 -11.94 -18.30
CA GLU A 111 -0.75 -12.85 -19.04
C GLU A 111 -0.31 -14.06 -18.22
N ASP A 112 -0.21 -13.94 -16.90
CA ASP A 112 0.22 -15.02 -16.02
C ASP A 112 -0.57 -15.04 -14.70
N LEU A 113 -1.81 -15.55 -14.79
CA LEU A 113 -2.76 -15.64 -13.68
C LEU A 113 -2.25 -16.48 -12.49
N GLY A 114 -1.27 -17.36 -12.70
CA GLY A 114 -0.72 -18.23 -11.67
C GLY A 114 0.47 -17.61 -10.92
N LYS A 115 1.23 -16.72 -11.58
CA LYS A 115 2.51 -16.20 -11.07
C LYS A 115 2.35 -15.03 -10.11
N TYR A 116 1.38 -14.16 -10.33
CA TYR A 116 1.27 -12.91 -9.59
C TYR A 116 0.09 -12.89 -8.62
N PHE A 117 0.26 -12.15 -7.54
CA PHE A 117 -0.82 -11.64 -6.70
C PHE A 117 -0.82 -10.12 -6.81
N GLY A 118 -1.84 -9.57 -7.46
CA GLY A 118 -2.02 -8.13 -7.60
C GLY A 118 -2.62 -7.54 -6.33
N THR A 119 -1.92 -6.60 -5.67
CA THR A 119 -2.47 -5.96 -4.47
C THR A 119 -3.57 -4.96 -4.81
N ASP A 120 -3.44 -4.25 -5.94
CA ASP A 120 -4.44 -3.31 -6.49
C ASP A 120 -5.05 -2.39 -5.42
N GLN A 121 -4.20 -1.55 -4.82
CA GLN A 121 -4.58 -0.70 -3.68
C GLN A 121 -5.82 0.20 -3.89
N PHE A 122 -6.21 0.47 -5.14
CA PHE A 122 -7.37 1.31 -5.45
C PHE A 122 -8.67 0.51 -5.43
N ASN A 123 -8.64 -0.79 -5.72
CA ASN A 123 -9.84 -1.64 -5.82
C ASN A 123 -9.90 -2.74 -4.74
N ASN A 124 -8.83 -2.94 -3.97
CA ASN A 124 -8.78 -3.99 -2.97
C ASN A 124 -9.49 -3.59 -1.67
N GLU A 125 -10.54 -4.34 -1.31
CA GLU A 125 -11.32 -4.13 -0.09
C GLU A 125 -10.47 -4.23 1.19
N ASP A 126 -9.36 -4.97 1.16
CA ASP A 126 -8.43 -5.06 2.30
C ASP A 126 -7.76 -3.72 2.63
N ASN A 127 -7.66 -2.79 1.67
CA ASN A 127 -7.20 -1.43 1.93
C ASN A 127 -8.18 -0.69 2.87
N ILE A 128 -9.49 -0.79 2.60
CA ILE A 128 -10.52 -0.20 3.47
C ILE A 128 -10.54 -0.92 4.82
N ALA A 129 -10.44 -2.26 4.81
CA ALA A 129 -10.43 -3.08 6.02
C ALA A 129 -9.28 -2.69 6.96
N ALA A 130 -8.10 -2.34 6.44
CA ALA A 130 -6.96 -1.88 7.22
C ALA A 130 -7.29 -0.67 8.10
N HIS A 131 -8.12 0.24 7.59
CA HIS A 131 -8.55 1.43 8.31
C HIS A 131 -9.74 1.16 9.22
N TYR A 132 -10.68 0.32 8.79
CA TYR A 132 -11.83 -0.06 9.61
C TYR A 132 -11.41 -0.81 10.88
N PHE A 133 -10.58 -1.85 10.74
CA PHE A 133 -10.14 -2.68 11.87
C PHE A 133 -8.90 -2.14 12.59
N GLY A 134 -8.21 -1.16 12.01
CA GLY A 134 -7.02 -0.53 12.58
C GLY A 134 -7.26 0.93 12.95
N THR A 135 -7.07 1.83 11.97
CA THR A 135 -7.08 3.29 12.18
C THR A 135 -8.32 3.79 12.93
N ALA A 136 -9.52 3.33 12.56
CA ALA A 136 -10.77 3.75 13.18
C ALA A 136 -10.86 3.31 14.65
N GLN A 137 -10.48 2.06 14.95
CA GLN A 137 -10.48 1.54 16.31
C GLN A 137 -9.51 2.31 17.20
N GLU A 138 -8.31 2.62 16.71
CA GLU A 138 -7.33 3.44 17.43
C GLU A 138 -7.89 4.83 17.75
N ILE A 139 -8.51 5.51 16.78
CA ILE A 139 -9.13 6.83 17.00
C ILE A 139 -10.26 6.73 18.02
N TRP A 140 -11.13 5.74 17.90
CA TRP A 140 -12.26 5.55 18.80
C TRP A 140 -11.80 5.35 20.24
N ASP A 141 -10.86 4.43 20.46
CA ASP A 141 -10.37 4.10 21.79
C ASP A 141 -9.56 5.24 22.41
N GLN A 142 -8.68 5.88 21.62
CA GLN A 142 -7.83 6.98 22.10
C GLN A 142 -8.63 8.25 22.41
N THR A 143 -9.81 8.43 21.81
CA THR A 143 -10.73 9.53 22.13
C THR A 143 -11.78 9.15 23.19
N GLY A 144 -11.80 7.90 23.65
CA GLY A 144 -12.84 7.40 24.55
C GLY A 144 -14.25 7.50 23.95
N GLY A 145 -14.38 7.32 22.63
CA GLY A 145 -15.64 7.41 21.90
C GLY A 145 -16.18 8.83 21.71
N GLN A 146 -15.37 9.86 21.94
CA GLN A 146 -15.81 11.26 21.84
C GLN A 146 -15.50 11.93 20.49
N VAL A 147 -14.89 11.22 19.54
CA VAL A 147 -14.65 11.74 18.19
C VAL A 147 -15.99 12.05 17.51
N THR A 148 -16.12 13.27 16.98
CA THR A 148 -17.34 13.72 16.28
C THR A 148 -17.13 13.91 14.78
N MET A 149 -15.89 14.17 14.36
CA MET A 149 -15.51 14.38 12.97
C MET A 149 -14.10 13.84 12.73
N VAL A 150 -13.90 13.26 11.55
CA VAL A 150 -12.58 12.84 11.05
C VAL A 150 -12.33 13.59 9.74
N ILE A 151 -11.11 14.10 9.58
CA ILE A 151 -10.68 14.78 8.37
C ILE A 151 -9.51 13.98 7.80
N SER A 152 -9.66 13.51 6.57
CA SER A 152 -8.66 12.73 5.83
C SER A 152 -8.45 13.35 4.45
N THR A 153 -7.22 13.30 3.94
CA THR A 153 -6.93 13.66 2.55
C THR A 153 -7.09 12.46 1.65
N LEU A 154 -7.51 12.70 0.40
CA LEU A 154 -7.83 11.63 -0.52
C LEU A 154 -6.59 11.18 -1.30
N GLY A 155 -6.32 9.88 -1.24
CA GLY A 155 -5.40 9.16 -2.13
C GLY A 155 -6.12 7.99 -2.78
N THR A 156 -5.97 6.78 -2.23
CA THR A 156 -6.72 5.59 -2.64
C THR A 156 -8.17 5.57 -2.11
N THR A 157 -8.53 6.55 -1.28
CA THR A 157 -9.83 6.66 -0.59
C THR A 157 -10.14 5.55 0.43
N GLY A 158 -9.14 4.76 0.81
CA GLY A 158 -9.30 3.72 1.83
C GLY A 158 -9.38 4.24 3.28
N THR A 159 -8.71 5.36 3.59
CA THR A 159 -8.63 5.97 4.92
C THR A 159 -9.82 6.89 5.19
#